data_AF-A0A6J4E3W0-F1
#
_entry.id   AF-A0A6J4E3W0-F1
#
_cell.length_a   1.000
_cell.length_b   1.000
_cell.length_c   1.000
_cell.angle_alpha   90.00
_cell.angle_beta   90.00
_cell.angle_gamma   90.00
#
_symmetry.space_group_name_H-M   'P 1'
#
loop_
_entity.id
_entity.type
_entity.pdbx_description
1 polymer ?
#
loop_
_entity_poly.entity_id
_entity_poly.type
_entity_poly.pdbx_seq_one_letter_code
_entity_poly.pdbx_strand_id
1 'polypeptide(L)'
;MAAKRLFSVSLLAACLLAGTSAFADPSLAERRAITAYQEGPYVEQLKAIQAAAGFEVPLDVQWNSIALPDQAQNYTQDGFWKQVYFTPLEKAFASVAVDDMGKQALKAKLSKVVVRYDEATAPSSNYPDGVAFDGGVLSLNFKPFTNVDDVDARAEAIQKALEAKL
;
A
#
# COMPACT_ATOMS: atom_id res chain seq x y z
N MET A 1 -24.74 -21.38 -56.16
CA MET A 1 -25.01 -20.16 -55.36
C MET A 1 -24.62 -20.45 -53.93
N ALA A 2 -23.70 -19.67 -53.39
CA ALA A 2 -23.06 -19.85 -52.09
C ALA A 2 -23.82 -19.10 -50.98
N ALA A 3 -23.82 -19.64 -49.76
CA ALA A 3 -23.83 -18.86 -48.53
C ALA A 3 -23.33 -19.70 -47.35
N LYS A 4 -22.02 -19.65 -47.10
CA LYS A 4 -21.40 -19.94 -45.80
C LYS A 4 -21.72 -18.78 -44.85
N ARG A 5 -22.09 -19.05 -43.60
CA ARG A 5 -21.88 -18.12 -42.49
C ARG A 5 -21.32 -18.87 -41.29
N LEU A 6 -20.03 -18.63 -41.06
CA LEU A 6 -19.29 -19.05 -39.88
C LEU A 6 -19.73 -18.21 -38.67
N PHE A 7 -20.07 -18.87 -37.57
CA PHE A 7 -20.15 -18.22 -36.26
C PHE A 7 -18.73 -18.03 -35.74
N SER A 8 -18.32 -16.76 -35.57
CA SER A 8 -17.04 -16.40 -34.97
C SER A 8 -17.16 -16.41 -33.44
N VAL A 9 -16.29 -17.19 -32.82
CA VAL A 9 -16.02 -17.20 -31.36
C VAL A 9 -15.38 -15.87 -31.00
N SER A 10 -15.99 -15.10 -30.08
CA SER A 10 -15.35 -13.95 -29.48
C SER A 10 -14.58 -14.40 -28.23
N LEU A 11 -13.26 -14.43 -28.34
CA LEU A 11 -12.34 -14.62 -27.22
C LEU A 11 -12.27 -13.28 -26.46
N LEU A 12 -12.85 -13.22 -25.27
CA LEU A 12 -12.69 -12.07 -24.38
C LEU A 12 -11.30 -12.16 -23.73
N ALA A 13 -10.36 -11.39 -24.24
CA ALA A 13 -9.03 -11.25 -23.64
C ALA A 13 -9.15 -10.41 -22.35
N ALA A 14 -8.97 -11.04 -21.19
CA ALA A 14 -8.77 -10.33 -19.94
C ALA A 14 -7.32 -9.81 -19.91
N CYS A 15 -7.13 -8.52 -20.20
CA CYS A 15 -5.87 -7.84 -19.95
C CYS A 15 -5.70 -7.65 -18.44
N LEU A 16 -4.92 -8.54 -17.82
CA LEU A 16 -4.28 -8.29 -16.52
C LEU A 16 -3.33 -7.11 -16.68
N LEU A 17 -3.73 -5.93 -16.19
CA LEU A 17 -2.83 -4.81 -15.99
C LEU A 17 -1.89 -5.14 -14.82
N ALA A 18 -0.85 -5.91 -15.09
CA ALA A 18 0.34 -5.92 -14.25
C ALA A 18 0.99 -4.54 -14.41
N GLY A 19 0.83 -3.68 -13.41
CA GLY A 19 1.48 -2.36 -13.39
C GLY A 19 2.99 -2.54 -13.55
N THR A 20 3.55 -1.98 -14.61
CA THR A 20 5.00 -1.87 -14.77
C THR A 20 5.50 -0.89 -13.72
N SER A 21 6.43 -1.32 -12.86
CA SER A 21 7.13 -0.39 -11.96
C SER A 21 7.78 0.72 -12.80
N ALA A 22 7.58 1.98 -12.40
CA ALA A 22 8.14 3.14 -13.10
C ALA A 22 9.69 3.21 -13.00
N PHE A 23 10.27 2.44 -12.07
CA PHE A 23 11.71 2.31 -11.87
C PHE A 23 12.25 1.04 -12.50
N ALA A 24 13.53 1.09 -12.91
CA ALA A 24 14.31 -0.09 -13.22
C ALA A 24 14.30 -1.05 -12.01
N ASP A 25 14.44 -2.36 -12.27
CA ASP A 25 14.50 -3.35 -11.19
C ASP A 25 15.58 -2.98 -10.16
N PRO A 26 15.32 -3.13 -8.84
CA PRO A 26 16.30 -2.80 -7.81
C PRO A 26 17.63 -3.52 -8.04
N SER A 27 18.75 -2.84 -7.81
CA SER A 27 20.10 -3.38 -7.81
C SER A 27 20.29 -4.49 -6.76
N LEU A 28 21.41 -5.23 -6.82
CA LEU A 28 21.71 -6.25 -5.81
C LEU A 28 21.80 -5.68 -4.39
N ALA A 29 22.35 -4.46 -4.24
CA ALA A 29 22.44 -3.79 -2.95
C ALA A 29 21.05 -3.48 -2.39
N GLU A 30 20.15 -2.97 -3.23
CA GLU A 30 18.77 -2.65 -2.83
C GLU A 30 17.97 -3.90 -2.53
N ARG A 31 18.09 -4.97 -3.33
CA ARG A 31 17.42 -6.25 -3.04
C ARG A 31 17.87 -6.82 -1.69
N ARG A 32 19.16 -6.77 -1.37
CA ARG A 32 19.67 -7.19 -0.05
C ARG A 32 19.11 -6.33 1.08
N ALA A 33 19.05 -5.01 0.89
CA ALA A 33 18.50 -4.10 1.89
C ALA A 33 16.99 -4.29 2.09
N ILE A 34 16.24 -4.53 1.02
CA ILE A 34 14.81 -4.90 1.07
C ILE A 34 14.63 -6.18 1.89
N THR A 35 15.36 -7.25 1.59
CA THR A 35 15.27 -8.52 2.35
C THR A 35 15.61 -8.32 3.82
N ALA A 36 16.69 -7.59 4.14
CA ALA A 36 17.04 -7.30 5.52
C ALA A 36 15.95 -6.49 6.25
N TYR A 37 15.27 -5.57 5.56
CA TYR A 37 14.15 -4.82 6.14
C TYR A 37 12.93 -5.71 6.40
N GLN A 38 12.60 -6.58 5.43
CA GLN A 38 11.49 -7.53 5.51
C GLN A 38 11.66 -8.51 6.68
N GLU A 39 12.87 -9.03 6.86
CA GLU A 39 13.19 -10.02 7.90
C GLU A 39 13.43 -9.40 9.29
N GLY A 40 13.65 -8.09 9.35
CA GLY A 40 13.90 -7.35 10.60
C GLY A 40 12.78 -6.35 10.90
N PRO A 41 13.00 -5.03 10.66
CA PRO A 41 12.07 -3.95 11.03
C PRO A 41 10.60 -4.19 10.66
N TYR A 42 10.33 -4.76 9.49
CA TYR A 42 8.96 -4.95 9.00
C TYR A 42 8.16 -5.94 9.85
N VAL A 43 8.80 -6.95 10.45
CA VAL A 43 8.10 -7.96 11.27
C VAL A 43 7.41 -7.32 12.45
N GLU A 44 8.09 -6.42 13.16
CA GLU A 44 7.53 -5.73 14.32
C GLU A 44 6.49 -4.68 13.91
N GLN A 45 6.71 -4.01 12.77
CA GLN A 45 5.74 -3.06 12.21
C GLN A 45 4.42 -3.75 11.82
N LEU A 46 4.51 -4.90 11.17
CA LEU A 46 3.34 -5.69 10.79
C LEU A 46 2.55 -6.14 12.03
N LYS A 47 3.25 -6.62 13.07
CA LYS A 47 2.61 -6.98 14.35
C LYS A 47 1.89 -5.78 14.98
N ALA A 48 2.53 -4.61 15.01
CA ALA A 48 1.92 -3.40 15.55
C ALA A 48 0.66 -2.98 14.76
N ILE A 49 0.72 -3.02 13.43
CA ILE A 49 -0.43 -2.73 12.55
C ILE A 49 -1.58 -3.71 12.80
N GLN A 50 -1.28 -5.01 12.88
CA GLN A 50 -2.31 -6.04 13.12
C GLN A 50 -2.91 -5.94 14.53
N ALA A 51 -2.09 -5.62 15.53
CA ALA A 51 -2.57 -5.36 16.88
C ALA A 51 -3.49 -4.14 16.93
N ALA A 52 -3.13 -3.06 16.23
CA ALA A 52 -3.94 -1.85 16.11
C ALA A 52 -5.28 -2.12 15.40
N ALA A 53 -5.29 -2.97 14.36
CA ALA A 53 -6.53 -3.37 13.68
C ALA A 53 -7.40 -4.34 14.51
N GLY A 54 -6.79 -5.11 15.42
CA GLY A 54 -7.45 -6.17 16.18
C GLY A 54 -7.68 -7.47 15.39
N PHE A 55 -7.06 -7.63 14.22
CA PHE A 55 -7.08 -8.84 13.40
C PHE A 55 -5.89 -8.88 12.43
N GLU A 56 -5.63 -10.05 11.85
CA GLU A 56 -4.60 -10.19 10.81
C GLU A 56 -5.05 -9.48 9.52
N VAL A 57 -4.39 -8.38 9.20
CA VAL A 57 -4.59 -7.63 7.95
C VAL A 57 -3.55 -8.10 6.94
N PRO A 58 -3.95 -8.59 5.75
CA PRO A 58 -3.01 -8.86 4.66
C PRO A 58 -2.41 -7.56 4.13
N LEU A 59 -1.07 -7.46 4.14
CA LEU A 59 -0.32 -6.33 3.59
C LEU A 59 0.46 -6.78 2.34
N ASP A 60 0.07 -6.23 1.20
CA ASP A 60 0.74 -6.38 -0.09
C ASP A 60 1.66 -5.16 -0.31
N VAL A 61 2.89 -5.27 0.20
CA VAL A 61 3.90 -4.23 0.04
C VAL A 61 4.67 -4.48 -1.26
N GLN A 62 4.51 -3.59 -2.22
CA GLN A 62 5.20 -3.63 -3.50
C GLN A 62 6.62 -3.07 -3.34
N TRP A 63 7.49 -3.81 -2.66
CA TRP A 63 8.83 -3.37 -2.24
C TRP A 63 9.66 -2.74 -3.36
N ASN A 64 9.64 -3.34 -4.55
CA ASN A 64 10.38 -2.81 -5.70
C ASN A 64 9.89 -1.43 -6.13
N SER A 65 8.61 -1.10 -5.93
CA SER A 65 8.05 0.21 -6.30
C SER A 65 8.45 1.31 -5.30
N ILE A 66 8.61 0.97 -4.02
CA ILE A 66 8.97 1.91 -2.95
C ILE A 66 10.49 1.97 -2.69
N ALA A 67 11.27 1.18 -3.42
CA ALA A 67 12.72 1.16 -3.40
C ALA A 67 13.26 2.20 -4.40
N LEU A 68 13.74 3.33 -3.90
CA LEU A 68 14.29 4.39 -4.75
C LEU A 68 15.74 4.06 -5.16
N PRO A 69 16.12 4.27 -6.44
CA PRO A 69 17.47 4.03 -6.92
C PRO A 69 18.56 4.68 -6.05
N ASP A 70 19.60 3.91 -5.76
CA ASP A 70 20.80 4.32 -5.00
C ASP A 70 20.52 4.70 -3.53
N GLN A 71 19.41 4.21 -2.96
CA GLN A 71 18.99 4.51 -1.57
C GLN A 71 19.09 3.33 -0.60
N ALA A 72 19.75 2.22 -0.97
CA ALA A 72 19.83 1.00 -0.15
C ALA A 72 20.27 1.25 1.31
N GLN A 73 21.23 2.15 1.52
CA GLN A 73 21.75 2.54 2.84
C GLN A 73 20.72 3.25 3.74
N ASN A 74 19.63 3.78 3.15
CA ASN A 74 18.65 4.59 3.85
C ASN A 74 17.37 3.81 4.21
N TYR A 75 17.15 2.61 3.65
CA TYR A 75 15.91 1.84 3.83
C TYR A 75 15.58 1.48 5.28
N THR A 76 16.60 1.32 6.14
CA THR A 76 16.40 1.05 7.57
C THR A 76 16.21 2.31 8.42
N GLN A 77 16.34 3.50 7.85
CA GLN A 77 16.03 4.74 8.56
C GLN A 77 14.52 4.88 8.74
N ASP A 78 14.10 5.30 9.94
CA ASP A 78 12.68 5.46 10.28
C ASP A 78 11.94 6.35 9.28
N GLY A 79 12.58 7.41 8.77
CA GLY A 79 12.00 8.33 7.79
C GLY A 79 11.80 7.77 6.39
N PHE A 80 12.35 6.60 6.06
CA PHE A 80 12.29 6.11 4.68
C PHE A 80 10.96 5.40 4.38
N TRP A 81 10.69 4.28 5.06
CA TRP A 81 9.43 3.52 4.88
C TRP A 81 8.54 3.56 6.12
N LYS A 82 9.11 3.45 7.33
CA LYS A 82 8.35 3.35 8.58
C LYS A 82 7.43 4.54 8.81
N GLN A 83 7.97 5.76 8.83
CA GLN A 83 7.19 6.98 9.06
C GLN A 83 6.31 7.36 7.87
N VAL A 84 6.62 6.87 6.65
CA VAL A 84 5.85 7.19 5.45
C VAL A 84 4.61 6.29 5.30
N TYR A 85 4.72 4.99 5.60
CA TYR A 85 3.64 4.02 5.35
C TYR A 85 3.14 3.33 6.61
N PHE A 86 4.05 2.77 7.40
CA PHE A 86 3.66 1.80 8.43
C PHE A 86 3.16 2.47 9.72
N THR A 87 3.85 3.49 10.22
CA THR A 87 3.39 4.25 11.40
C THR A 87 2.08 5.01 11.14
N PRO A 88 1.87 5.68 9.98
CA PRO A 88 0.57 6.27 9.66
C PRO A 88 -0.56 5.24 9.60
N LEU A 89 -0.29 4.07 9.02
CA LEU A 89 -1.28 2.99 8.92
C LEU A 89 -1.66 2.42 10.29
N GLU A 90 -0.67 2.17 11.14
CA GLU A 90 -0.89 1.74 12.54
C GLU A 90 -1.77 2.75 13.29
N LYS A 91 -1.45 4.04 13.21
CA LYS A 91 -2.21 5.12 13.87
C LYS A 91 -3.65 5.21 13.37
N ALA A 92 -3.85 5.11 12.04
CA ALA A 92 -5.18 5.13 11.46
C ALA A 92 -6.01 3.94 11.91
N PHE A 93 -5.44 2.73 11.91
CA PHE A 93 -6.13 1.54 12.40
C PHE A 93 -6.45 1.62 13.88
N ALA A 94 -5.54 2.07 14.73
CA ALA A 94 -5.80 2.26 16.16
C ALA A 94 -6.93 3.27 16.42
N SER A 95 -7.04 4.30 15.58
CA SER A 95 -8.10 5.31 15.69
C SER A 95 -9.46 4.75 15.25
N VAL A 96 -9.51 4.05 14.10
CA VAL A 96 -10.73 3.43 13.60
C VAL A 96 -11.20 2.29 14.52
N ALA A 97 -10.28 1.48 15.02
CA ALA A 97 -10.53 0.30 15.85
C ALA A 97 -10.52 0.60 17.36
N VAL A 98 -10.81 1.85 17.76
CA VAL A 98 -10.81 2.27 19.17
C VAL A 98 -11.86 1.51 20.01
N ASP A 99 -12.96 1.10 19.39
CA ASP A 99 -14.04 0.35 20.02
C ASP A 99 -14.42 -0.91 19.21
N ASP A 100 -15.35 -1.70 19.75
CA ASP A 100 -15.78 -2.95 19.12
C ASP A 100 -16.54 -2.71 17.81
N MET A 101 -17.23 -1.58 17.67
CA MET A 101 -17.94 -1.24 16.43
C MET A 101 -16.94 -0.98 15.30
N GLY A 102 -15.94 -0.15 15.56
CA GLY A 102 -14.88 0.17 14.62
C GLY A 102 -14.05 -1.05 14.22
N LYS A 103 -13.68 -1.91 15.18
CA LYS A 103 -13.00 -3.20 14.91
C LYS A 103 -13.82 -4.09 13.99
N GLN A 104 -15.11 -4.24 14.28
CA GLN A 104 -16.00 -5.08 13.48
C GLN A 104 -16.20 -4.53 12.07
N ALA A 105 -16.39 -3.21 11.93
CA ALA A 105 -16.56 -2.58 10.63
C ALA A 105 -15.29 -2.73 9.78
N LEU A 106 -14.11 -2.45 10.36
CA LEU A 106 -12.83 -2.61 9.70
C LEU A 106 -12.62 -4.05 9.24
N LYS A 107 -12.82 -5.04 10.13
CA LYS A 107 -12.69 -6.47 9.81
C LYS A 107 -13.67 -6.94 8.75
N ALA A 108 -14.89 -6.39 8.71
CA ALA A 108 -15.92 -6.80 7.76
C ALA A 108 -15.65 -6.29 6.33
N LYS A 109 -14.95 -5.16 6.19
CA LYS A 109 -14.80 -4.46 4.91
C LYS A 109 -13.38 -4.50 4.37
N LEU A 110 -12.36 -4.40 5.23
CA LEU A 110 -10.97 -4.41 4.80
C LEU A 110 -10.50 -5.83 4.52
N SER A 111 -10.19 -6.10 3.26
CA SER A 111 -9.65 -7.37 2.79
C SER A 111 -8.12 -7.35 2.72
N LYS A 112 -7.51 -6.24 2.28
CA LYS A 112 -6.05 -6.07 2.25
C LYS A 112 -5.63 -4.60 2.17
N VAL A 113 -4.38 -4.34 2.50
CA VAL A 113 -3.69 -3.08 2.25
C VAL A 113 -2.67 -3.28 1.14
N VAL A 114 -2.57 -2.33 0.21
CA VAL A 114 -1.54 -2.28 -0.83
C VAL A 114 -0.67 -1.05 -0.58
N VAL A 115 0.63 -1.26 -0.41
CA VAL A 115 1.62 -0.18 -0.28
C VAL A 115 2.47 -0.14 -1.54
N ARG A 116 2.48 1.01 -2.21
CA ARG A 116 3.23 1.21 -3.45
C ARG A 116 3.72 2.64 -3.58
N TYR A 117 4.57 2.86 -4.58
CA TYR A 117 4.88 4.19 -5.05
C TYR A 117 4.85 4.24 -6.57
N ASP A 118 4.05 5.16 -7.09
CA ASP A 118 3.98 5.55 -8.49
C ASP A 118 4.14 7.06 -8.58
N GLU A 119 5.27 7.51 -9.10
CA GLU A 119 5.64 8.93 -9.19
C GLU A 119 4.65 9.76 -10.00
N ALA A 120 3.97 9.17 -10.99
CA ALA A 120 3.01 9.90 -11.82
C ALA A 120 1.73 10.28 -11.07
N THR A 121 1.40 9.54 -10.00
CA THR A 121 0.12 9.67 -9.29
C THR A 121 0.27 9.93 -7.79
N ALA A 122 1.47 9.85 -7.23
CA ALA A 122 1.70 10.13 -5.81
C ALA A 122 1.65 11.64 -5.53
N PRO A 123 0.85 12.10 -4.54
CA PRO A 123 0.83 13.51 -4.17
C PRO A 123 2.13 13.91 -3.46
N SER A 124 2.57 15.15 -3.68
CA SER A 124 3.72 15.71 -2.94
C SER A 124 3.36 16.04 -1.49
N SER A 125 2.14 16.49 -1.22
CA SER A 125 1.67 16.88 0.13
C SER A 125 0.16 16.80 0.35
N ASN A 126 -0.66 16.68 -0.71
CA ASN A 126 -2.10 16.44 -0.55
C ASN A 126 -2.39 14.95 -0.28
N TYR A 127 -2.11 14.50 0.94
CA TYR A 127 -2.15 13.08 1.31
C TYR A 127 -3.46 12.33 0.99
N PRO A 128 -4.66 12.94 1.08
CA PRO A 128 -5.89 12.27 0.65
C PRO A 128 -5.84 11.72 -0.78
N ASP A 129 -5.15 12.38 -1.72
CA ASP A 129 -5.05 11.91 -3.11
C ASP A 129 -4.17 10.66 -3.25
N GLY A 130 -3.34 10.37 -2.24
CA GLY A 130 -2.48 9.20 -2.16
C GLY A 130 -3.15 8.01 -1.47
N VAL A 131 -4.41 8.14 -1.04
CA VAL A 131 -5.15 7.11 -0.31
C VAL A 131 -6.45 6.79 -1.04
N ALA A 132 -6.70 5.51 -1.29
CA ALA A 132 -7.99 5.05 -1.79
C ALA A 132 -8.45 3.82 -1.02
N PHE A 133 -9.74 3.74 -0.70
CA PHE A 133 -10.36 2.55 -0.14
C PHE A 133 -11.59 2.16 -0.97
N ASP A 134 -11.46 1.10 -1.76
CA ASP A 134 -12.50 0.59 -2.65
C ASP A 134 -12.44 -0.94 -2.74
N GLY A 135 -13.59 -1.59 -2.82
CA GLY A 135 -13.66 -3.06 -2.95
C GLY A 135 -12.95 -3.83 -1.83
N GLY A 136 -12.82 -3.23 -0.65
CA GLY A 136 -12.07 -3.80 0.48
C GLY A 136 -10.55 -3.70 0.37
N VAL A 137 -10.02 -2.94 -0.59
CA VAL A 137 -8.58 -2.71 -0.76
C VAL A 137 -8.24 -1.28 -0.36
N LEU A 138 -7.42 -1.13 0.69
CA LEU A 138 -6.82 0.16 1.05
C LEU A 138 -5.50 0.33 0.29
N SER A 139 -5.41 1.30 -0.60
CA SER A 139 -4.24 1.59 -1.45
C SER A 139 -3.53 2.83 -0.94
N LEU A 140 -2.24 2.72 -0.64
CA LEU A 140 -1.36 3.81 -0.23
C LEU A 140 -0.33 4.08 -1.32
N ASN A 141 -0.27 5.32 -1.80
CA ASN A 141 0.65 5.79 -2.82
C ASN A 141 1.33 7.08 -2.38
N PHE A 142 2.42 6.96 -1.62
CA PHE A 142 3.23 8.08 -1.16
C PHE A 142 4.65 7.96 -1.71
N LYS A 143 5.35 9.08 -1.86
CA LYS A 143 6.78 9.06 -2.18
C LYS A 143 7.60 8.69 -0.92
N PRO A 144 8.47 7.68 -0.97
CA PRO A 144 9.39 7.39 0.13
C PRO A 144 10.27 8.59 0.46
N PHE A 145 10.71 8.69 1.73
CA PHE A 145 11.71 9.67 2.17
C PHE A 145 11.36 11.15 1.88
N THR A 146 10.06 11.48 1.83
CA THR A 146 9.56 12.84 1.59
C THR A 146 8.64 13.25 2.74
N ASN A 147 8.80 14.47 3.26
CA ASN A 147 8.02 15.02 4.39
C ASN A 147 7.85 13.99 5.52
N VAL A 148 8.97 13.49 6.05
CA VAL A 148 8.99 12.34 6.97
C VAL A 148 8.28 12.62 8.30
N ASP A 149 8.17 13.90 8.67
CA ASP A 149 7.49 14.36 9.87
C ASP A 149 5.95 14.42 9.72
N ASP A 150 5.42 14.35 8.49
CA ASP A 150 3.97 14.40 8.20
C ASP A 150 3.27 13.05 8.45
N VAL A 151 3.64 12.37 9.54
CA VAL A 151 3.08 11.07 9.95
C VAL A 151 1.59 11.21 10.25
N ASP A 152 1.22 12.23 11.02
CA ASP A 152 -0.16 12.43 11.47
C ASP A 152 -1.09 12.86 10.33
N ALA A 153 -0.60 13.69 9.40
CA ALA A 153 -1.37 14.10 8.24
C ALA A 153 -1.69 12.89 7.31
N ARG A 154 -0.74 11.96 7.15
CA ARG A 154 -0.99 10.70 6.44
C ARG A 154 -1.96 9.79 7.20
N ALA A 155 -1.81 9.68 8.52
CA ALA A 155 -2.70 8.86 9.34
C ALA A 155 -4.15 9.35 9.25
N GLU A 156 -4.36 10.67 9.32
CA GLU A 156 -5.67 11.31 9.17
C GLU A 156 -6.28 11.03 7.79
N ALA A 157 -5.48 11.11 6.71
CA ALA A 157 -5.94 10.79 5.36
C ALA A 157 -6.38 9.32 5.24
N ILE A 158 -5.61 8.39 5.82
CA ILE A 158 -5.94 6.96 5.86
C ILE A 158 -7.23 6.71 6.64
N GLN A 159 -7.33 7.28 7.85
CA GLN A 159 -8.50 7.15 8.71
C GLN A 159 -9.76 7.63 7.98
N LYS A 160 -9.75 8.84 7.42
CA LYS A 160 -10.90 9.42 6.72
C LYS A 160 -11.34 8.59 5.52
N ALA A 161 -10.40 8.03 4.76
CA ALA A 161 -10.72 7.17 3.62
C ALA A 161 -11.43 5.87 4.05
N LEU A 162 -11.02 5.29 5.18
CA LEU A 162 -11.67 4.12 5.77
C LEU A 162 -13.07 4.47 6.27
N GLU A 163 -13.18 5.43 7.18
CA GLU A 163 -14.46 5.83 7.82
C GLU A 163 -15.54 6.22 6.82
N ALA A 164 -15.17 6.75 5.65
CA ALA A 164 -16.12 7.08 4.59
C ALA A 164 -16.81 5.85 3.94
N LYS A 165 -16.34 4.62 4.20
CA LYS A 165 -16.79 3.38 3.54
C LYS A 165 -17.04 2.20 4.47
N LEU A 166 -16.68 2.32 5.75
CA LEU A 166 -16.89 1.28 6.77
C LEU A 166 -18.36 1.15 7.16
#